data_AF-A0A7J8K1S3-F1
#
_entry.id   AF-A0A7J8K1S3-F1
#
_cell.length_a   1.000
_cell.length_b   1.000
_cell.length_c   1.000
_cell.angle_alpha   90.00
_cell.angle_beta   90.00
_cell.angle_gamma   90.00
#
_symmetry.space_group_name_H-M   'P 1'
#
loop_
_entity.id
_entity.type
_entity.pdbx_description
1 polymer ?
#
loop_
_entity_poly.entity_id
_entity_poly.type
_entity_poly.pdbx_seq_one_letter_code
_entity_poly.pdbx_strand_id
1 'polypeptide(L)'
;MPSSTWGLLLLAGLNCLAPASLIQEEDTLLHDHEKHNYKIAPNMADFAYTLYRQVAHQSSTTNIFISPLSIAQAFVILAMGATGQWKDTFESEHLVGNFHVDKKTTIRGPMTQYFGKFHVLYDKKLSSWVVLQHYMGNPAFLFMPKQGMIQQLEARLCRRELARIRRGIKNRSASLLLPKLSISGTYDLETFLGKLGIARVFSNGAELSGISEEVPLKLSKALHKAVMTIDDNVKEHSGDSLLKKEKEVKHVTIKFNRPFLVYIMDETLSFPLFMGRMVKPPGK
;
A
#
# COMPACT_ATOMS: atom_id res chain seq x y z
N MET A 1 1.64 27.15 32.51
CA MET A 1 1.74 25.88 31.77
C MET A 1 0.37 25.49 31.24
N PRO A 2 0.12 25.59 29.93
CA PRO A 2 -0.96 24.84 29.26
C PRO A 2 -0.33 23.96 28.16
N SER A 3 -0.40 22.64 28.32
CA SER A 3 -1.48 21.72 27.90
C SER A 3 -1.38 21.32 26.41
N SER A 4 -1.02 20.04 26.27
CA SER A 4 -0.82 19.17 25.11
C SER A 4 -1.98 19.10 24.10
N THR A 5 -2.31 20.19 23.39
CA THR A 5 -3.33 20.15 22.33
C THR A 5 -2.76 19.82 20.93
N TRP A 6 -1.45 19.94 20.73
CA TRP A 6 -0.81 19.67 19.44
C TRP A 6 -0.62 18.17 19.15
N GLY A 7 -0.56 17.33 20.20
CA GLY A 7 -0.54 15.87 20.06
C GLY A 7 -1.86 15.29 19.55
N LEU A 8 -2.98 15.96 19.80
CA LEU A 8 -4.32 15.50 19.41
C LEU A 8 -4.65 15.78 17.94
N LEU A 9 -4.08 16.83 17.33
CA LEU A 9 -4.27 17.12 15.90
C LEU A 9 -3.51 16.15 14.98
N LEU A 10 -2.35 15.65 15.43
CA LEU A 10 -1.66 14.55 14.74
C LEU A 10 -2.44 13.22 14.85
N LEU A 11 -3.17 13.00 15.95
CA LEU A 11 -4.03 11.82 16.11
C LEU A 11 -5.36 11.90 15.34
N ALA A 12 -5.92 13.10 15.13
CA ALA A 12 -7.14 13.27 14.35
C ALA A 12 -6.93 12.98 12.84
N GLY A 13 -5.75 13.27 12.30
CA GLY A 13 -5.34 12.84 10.96
C GLY A 13 -5.06 11.33 10.84
N LEU A 14 -4.71 10.68 11.96
CA LEU A 14 -4.43 9.25 12.05
C LEU A 14 -5.69 8.37 12.23
N ASN A 15 -6.83 8.94 12.62
CA ASN A 15 -8.11 8.22 12.80
C ASN A 15 -9.11 8.37 11.63
N CYS A 16 -8.81 9.16 10.61
CA CYS A 16 -9.77 9.39 9.51
C CYS A 16 -9.53 8.55 8.25
N LEU A 17 -8.45 7.76 8.19
CA LEU A 17 -8.12 6.89 7.04
C LEU A 17 -7.51 5.55 7.48
N ALA A 18 -8.12 4.92 8.49
CA ALA A 18 -8.10 3.46 8.56
C ALA A 18 -9.18 2.93 7.59
N PRO A 19 -8.92 1.89 6.80
CA PRO A 19 -10.01 1.16 6.15
C PRO A 19 -10.97 0.67 7.24
N ALA A 20 -12.26 0.67 6.92
CA ALA A 20 -13.38 0.33 7.80
C ALA A 20 -13.41 -1.14 8.30
N SER A 21 -12.25 -1.81 8.44
CA SER A 21 -12.15 -3.22 8.80
C SER A 21 -11.63 -3.47 10.23
N LEU A 22 -11.76 -2.51 11.15
CA LEU A 22 -11.39 -2.71 12.57
C LEU A 22 -12.56 -2.58 13.56
N ILE A 23 -13.81 -2.72 13.12
CA ILE A 23 -14.94 -2.90 14.03
C ILE A 23 -15.63 -4.20 13.64
N GLN A 24 -15.33 -5.24 14.41
CA GLN A 24 -15.98 -6.54 14.34
C GLN A 24 -17.44 -6.35 14.73
N GLU A 25 -18.35 -6.58 13.79
CA GLU A 25 -19.80 -6.56 14.01
C GLU A 25 -20.24 -7.77 14.85
N GLU A 26 -21.21 -7.56 15.74
CA GLU A 26 -22.11 -8.60 16.20
C GLU A 26 -23.54 -8.21 15.78
N ASP A 27 -24.05 -8.96 14.80
CA ASP A 27 -25.42 -9.19 14.31
C ASP A 27 -26.53 -8.14 14.51
N THR A 28 -27.10 -7.62 13.41
CA THR A 28 -28.41 -8.08 12.88
C THR A 28 -28.88 -7.30 11.63
N LEU A 29 -29.18 -8.06 10.57
CA LEU A 29 -30.29 -7.91 9.62
C LEU A 29 -30.48 -6.58 8.82
N LEU A 30 -30.13 -6.69 7.53
CA LEU A 30 -30.76 -6.10 6.32
C LEU A 30 -30.80 -4.55 6.19
N HIS A 31 -30.19 -4.09 5.09
CA HIS A 31 -30.14 -2.72 4.52
C HIS A 31 -29.10 -1.74 5.09
N ASP A 32 -27.94 -1.62 4.42
CA ASP A 32 -27.36 -0.34 3.95
C ASP A 32 -25.92 -0.55 3.45
N HIS A 33 -25.70 -0.60 2.13
CA HIS A 33 -24.34 -0.62 1.56
C HIS A 33 -23.80 0.78 1.17
N GLU A 34 -24.49 1.87 1.53
CA GLU A 34 -24.07 3.24 1.18
C GLU A 34 -23.52 4.09 2.35
N LYS A 35 -23.60 3.66 3.62
CA LYS A 35 -23.38 4.55 4.77
C LYS A 35 -21.93 4.97 5.07
N HIS A 36 -20.91 4.27 4.58
CA HIS A 36 -19.52 4.53 4.98
C HIS A 36 -18.83 5.72 4.26
N ASN A 37 -19.36 6.19 3.12
CA ASN A 37 -18.81 7.34 2.39
C ASN A 37 -19.25 8.72 2.95
N TYR A 38 -20.28 8.78 3.79
CA TYR A 38 -20.90 10.04 4.21
C TYR A 38 -20.11 10.81 5.28
N LYS A 39 -19.10 10.23 5.92
CA LYS A 39 -18.34 10.89 7.01
C LYS A 39 -17.01 11.52 6.57
N ILE A 40 -16.48 11.15 5.41
CA ILE A 40 -15.17 11.63 4.94
C ILE A 40 -15.27 13.08 4.46
N ALA A 41 -16.26 13.37 3.61
CA ALA A 41 -16.51 14.70 3.08
C ALA A 41 -16.76 15.77 4.19
N PRO A 42 -17.62 15.54 5.19
CA PRO A 42 -17.81 16.52 6.27
C PRO A 42 -16.56 16.70 7.14
N ASN A 43 -15.82 15.64 7.47
CA ASN A 43 -14.58 15.77 8.26
C ASN A 43 -13.49 16.55 7.52
N MET A 44 -13.35 16.34 6.20
CA MET A 44 -12.44 17.12 5.36
C MET A 44 -12.86 18.59 5.26
N ALA A 45 -14.17 18.86 5.22
CA ALA A 45 -14.70 20.21 5.25
C ALA A 45 -14.40 20.89 6.60
N ASP A 46 -14.60 20.21 7.72
CA ASP A 46 -14.30 20.73 9.06
C ASP A 46 -12.81 21.01 9.26
N PHE A 47 -11.94 20.12 8.75
CA PHE A 47 -10.50 20.38 8.68
C PHE A 47 -10.20 21.63 7.86
N ALA A 48 -10.81 21.76 6.67
CA ALA A 48 -10.61 22.92 5.80
C ALA A 48 -11.02 24.23 6.47
N TYR A 49 -12.18 24.27 7.14
CA TYR A 49 -12.64 25.43 7.87
C TYR A 49 -11.78 25.74 9.10
N THR A 50 -11.30 24.72 9.80
CA THR A 50 -10.41 24.91 10.96
C THR A 50 -9.05 25.45 10.52
N LEU A 51 -8.49 24.91 9.44
CA LEU A 51 -7.26 25.38 8.83
C LEU A 51 -7.39 26.83 8.37
N TYR A 52 -8.47 27.17 7.65
CA TYR A 52 -8.72 28.53 7.21
C TYR A 52 -8.84 29.50 8.38
N ARG A 53 -9.61 29.15 9.42
CA ARG A 53 -9.74 29.98 10.63
C ARG A 53 -8.40 30.21 11.32
N GLN A 54 -7.54 29.19 11.36
CA GLN A 54 -6.22 29.31 11.95
C GLN A 54 -5.32 30.29 11.16
N VAL A 55 -5.33 30.19 9.83
CA VAL A 55 -4.56 31.10 8.95
C VAL A 55 -5.12 32.54 9.04
N ALA A 56 -6.44 32.70 9.03
CA ALA A 56 -7.10 33.99 9.19
C ALA A 56 -6.89 34.65 10.55
N HIS A 57 -6.67 33.85 11.60
CA HIS A 57 -6.34 34.40 12.91
C HIS A 57 -4.88 34.87 13.00
N GLN A 58 -3.98 34.34 12.16
CA GLN A 58 -2.56 34.70 12.18
C GLN A 58 -2.25 35.96 11.37
N SER A 59 -3.10 36.33 10.41
CA SER A 59 -2.95 37.58 9.64
C SER A 59 -4.29 38.24 9.39
N SER A 60 -4.42 39.51 9.80
CA SER A 60 -5.58 40.37 9.52
C SER A 60 -5.33 41.40 8.43
N THR A 61 -4.10 41.46 7.90
CA THR A 61 -3.63 42.53 7.01
C THR A 61 -3.31 42.04 5.59
N THR A 62 -3.33 40.73 5.36
CA THR A 62 -3.00 40.13 4.06
C THR A 62 -4.14 39.31 3.49
N ASN A 63 -4.22 39.24 2.16
CA ASN A 63 -5.18 38.39 1.47
C ASN A 63 -4.80 36.91 1.68
N ILE A 64 -5.78 36.08 2.02
CA ILE A 64 -5.57 34.65 2.30
C ILE A 64 -6.16 33.81 1.16
N PHE A 65 -5.31 32.99 0.55
CA PHE A 65 -5.71 32.01 -0.46
C PHE A 65 -5.02 30.68 -0.18
N ILE A 66 -5.78 29.66 0.22
CA ILE A 66 -5.25 28.34 0.59
C ILE A 66 -6.02 27.23 -0.11
N SER A 67 -5.37 26.09 -0.35
CA SER A 67 -5.99 24.84 -0.80
C SER A 67 -5.94 23.81 0.33
N PRO A 68 -6.99 23.70 1.16
CA PRO A 68 -7.05 22.71 2.23
C PRO A 68 -6.90 21.28 1.72
N LEU A 69 -7.39 21.02 0.50
CA LEU A 69 -7.26 19.73 -0.16
C LEU A 69 -5.78 19.33 -0.37
N SER A 70 -4.96 20.25 -0.87
CA SER A 70 -3.52 19.97 -1.11
C SER A 70 -2.76 19.65 0.17
N ILE A 71 -3.12 20.31 1.27
CA ILE A 71 -2.51 20.12 2.60
C ILE A 71 -2.99 18.80 3.20
N ALA A 72 -4.29 18.51 3.13
CA ALA A 72 -4.85 17.24 3.57
C ALA A 72 -4.18 16.07 2.82
N GLN A 73 -4.01 16.17 1.51
CA GLN A 73 -3.32 15.16 0.70
C GLN A 73 -1.89 14.90 1.17
N ALA A 74 -1.13 15.93 1.52
CA ALA A 74 0.22 15.77 2.07
C ALA A 74 0.22 14.99 3.40
N PHE A 75 -0.74 15.27 4.29
CA PHE A 75 -0.90 14.53 5.54
C PHE A 75 -1.35 13.09 5.31
N VAL A 76 -2.27 12.85 4.38
CA VAL A 76 -2.71 11.51 3.99
C VAL A 76 -1.52 10.69 3.50
N ILE A 77 -0.73 11.22 2.57
CA ILE A 77 0.47 10.56 2.02
C ILE A 77 1.49 10.22 3.12
N LEU A 78 1.64 11.08 4.13
CA LEU A 78 2.51 10.82 5.27
C LEU A 78 1.97 9.73 6.21
N ALA A 79 0.64 9.62 6.32
CA ALA A 79 -0.04 8.75 7.28
C ALA A 79 -0.46 7.36 6.72
N MET A 80 -0.36 7.11 5.41
CA MET A 80 -0.90 5.88 4.80
C MET A 80 -0.23 4.59 5.35
N GLY A 81 -0.91 3.94 6.29
CA GLY A 81 -0.87 2.49 6.48
C GLY A 81 -2.13 1.87 5.86
N ALA A 82 -1.97 0.84 5.03
CA ALA A 82 -3.06 0.11 4.41
C ALA A 82 -3.11 -1.34 4.93
N THR A 83 -4.26 -1.72 5.47
CA THR A 83 -4.64 -3.12 5.67
C THR A 83 -5.77 -3.44 4.71
N GLY A 84 -5.78 -4.63 4.12
CA GLY A 84 -6.79 -4.96 3.13
C GLY A 84 -6.82 -6.43 2.78
N GLN A 85 -7.85 -6.77 2.03
CA GLN A 85 -8.13 -8.13 1.61
C GLN A 85 -8.10 -8.19 0.09
N TRP A 86 -7.83 -9.39 -0.44
CA TRP A 86 -8.08 -9.65 -1.85
C TRP A 86 -9.57 -9.48 -2.15
N LYS A 87 -9.88 -8.82 -3.27
CA LYS A 87 -11.28 -8.65 -3.71
C LYS A 87 -11.96 -10.00 -3.99
N ASP A 88 -11.21 -10.95 -4.54
CA ASP A 88 -11.71 -12.26 -4.93
C ASP A 88 -11.42 -13.26 -3.81
N THR A 89 -12.41 -14.09 -3.47
CA THR A 89 -12.23 -15.25 -2.59
C THR A 89 -11.67 -16.40 -3.40
N PHE A 90 -10.56 -16.98 -2.96
CA PHE A 90 -9.92 -18.11 -3.61
C PHE A 90 -10.00 -19.36 -2.74
N GLU A 91 -10.05 -20.53 -3.37
CA GLU A 91 -9.78 -21.78 -2.67
C GLU A 91 -8.30 -21.79 -2.28
N SER A 92 -8.01 -22.13 -1.03
CA SER A 92 -6.64 -22.14 -0.55
C SER A 92 -6.34 -23.25 0.44
N GLU A 93 -5.05 -23.55 0.54
CA GLU A 93 -4.48 -24.49 1.49
C GLU A 93 -3.32 -23.83 2.24
N HIS A 94 -3.34 -23.93 3.57
CA HIS A 94 -2.24 -23.46 4.41
C HIS A 94 -1.16 -24.53 4.51
N LEU A 95 0.07 -24.13 4.20
CA LEU A 95 1.22 -25.00 4.10
C LEU A 95 2.41 -24.41 4.86
N VAL A 96 3.39 -25.26 5.13
CA VAL A 96 4.71 -24.82 5.59
C VAL A 96 5.67 -24.95 4.41
N GLY A 97 6.23 -23.83 3.97
CA GLY A 97 7.10 -23.78 2.79
C GLY A 97 8.43 -23.08 3.07
N ASN A 98 9.35 -23.23 2.11
CA ASN A 98 10.65 -22.59 2.12
C ASN A 98 10.60 -21.26 1.36
N PHE A 99 11.11 -20.20 1.97
CA PHE A 99 11.37 -18.90 1.36
C PHE A 99 12.89 -18.67 1.27
N HIS A 100 13.39 -18.52 0.05
CA HIS A 100 14.80 -18.32 -0.25
C HIS A 100 15.13 -16.83 -0.22
N VAL A 101 15.65 -16.33 0.91
CA VAL A 101 16.02 -14.91 1.09
C VAL A 101 17.17 -14.55 0.16
N ASP A 102 18.16 -15.44 0.06
CA ASP A 102 19.30 -15.32 -0.84
C ASP A 102 19.78 -16.73 -1.26
N LYS A 103 20.97 -16.84 -1.88
CA LYS A 103 21.51 -18.11 -2.37
C LYS A 103 21.86 -19.11 -1.25
N LYS A 104 22.13 -18.63 -0.03
CA LYS A 104 22.58 -19.41 1.12
C LYS A 104 21.50 -19.49 2.20
N THR A 105 20.64 -18.49 2.30
CA THR A 105 19.66 -18.36 3.39
C THR A 105 18.27 -18.79 2.92
N THR A 106 17.73 -19.82 3.58
CA THR A 106 16.34 -20.27 3.40
C THR A 106 15.63 -20.25 4.75
N ILE A 107 14.45 -19.63 4.79
CA ILE A 107 13.58 -19.57 5.96
C ILE A 107 12.39 -20.48 5.71
N ARG A 108 12.01 -21.29 6.70
CA ARG A 108 10.80 -22.09 6.64
C ARG A 108 9.68 -21.35 7.38
N GLY A 109 8.50 -21.24 6.78
CA GLY A 109 7.41 -20.45 7.35
C GLY A 109 6.04 -20.72 6.73
N PRO A 110 5.00 -20.05 7.24
CA PRO A 110 3.64 -20.20 6.73
C PRO A 110 3.55 -19.68 5.29
N MET A 111 2.99 -20.50 4.42
CA MET A 111 2.67 -20.19 3.04
C MET A 111 1.21 -20.57 2.77
N THR A 112 0.52 -19.81 1.94
CA THR A 112 -0.83 -20.13 1.47
C THR A 112 -0.74 -20.44 -0.02
N GLN A 113 -1.26 -21.60 -0.41
CA GLN A 113 -1.42 -21.98 -1.81
C GLN A 113 -2.86 -21.69 -2.24
N TYR A 114 -3.04 -20.85 -3.24
CA TYR A 114 -4.35 -20.52 -3.80
C TYR A 114 -4.53 -21.18 -5.15
N PHE A 115 -5.76 -21.62 -5.41
CA PHE A 115 -6.17 -22.23 -6.65
C PHE A 115 -7.31 -21.41 -7.26
N GLY A 116 -7.24 -21.23 -8.58
CA GLY A 116 -8.29 -20.49 -9.28
C GLY A 116 -7.83 -19.90 -10.59
N LYS A 117 -8.63 -18.94 -11.06
CA LYS A 117 -8.35 -18.15 -12.26
C LYS A 117 -7.74 -16.82 -11.83
N PHE A 118 -6.52 -16.56 -12.29
CA PHE A 118 -5.76 -15.36 -11.96
C PHE A 118 -5.39 -14.61 -13.24
N HIS A 119 -5.32 -13.28 -13.17
CA HIS A 119 -4.71 -12.51 -14.24
C HIS A 119 -3.21 -12.67 -14.15
N VAL A 120 -2.64 -13.48 -15.05
CA VAL A 120 -1.21 -13.82 -15.03
C VAL A 120 -0.58 -13.74 -16.40
N LEU A 121 0.69 -13.33 -16.43
CA LEU A 121 1.55 -13.45 -17.59
C LEU A 121 3.00 -13.66 -17.16
N TYR A 122 3.82 -14.22 -18.06
CA TYR A 122 5.26 -14.15 -17.92
C TYR A 122 5.79 -13.03 -18.80
N ASP A 123 6.37 -12.01 -18.18
CA ASP A 123 6.96 -10.89 -18.90
C ASP A 123 8.41 -11.18 -19.24
N LYS A 124 8.68 -11.47 -20.51
CA LYS A 124 10.05 -11.75 -20.99
C LYS A 124 10.97 -10.54 -20.80
N LYS A 125 10.44 -9.33 -20.95
CA LYS A 125 11.22 -8.09 -20.88
C LYS A 125 11.70 -7.87 -19.45
N LEU A 126 10.84 -8.02 -18.45
CA LEU A 126 11.17 -7.90 -17.03
C LEU A 126 11.68 -9.21 -16.41
N SER A 127 11.79 -10.30 -17.19
CA SER A 127 12.20 -11.63 -16.72
C SER A 127 11.42 -12.12 -15.48
N SER A 128 10.11 -11.82 -15.43
CA SER A 128 9.30 -11.96 -14.23
C SER A 128 7.93 -12.54 -14.54
N TRP A 129 7.43 -13.43 -13.69
CA TRP A 129 5.99 -13.70 -13.63
C TRP A 129 5.29 -12.48 -13.04
N VAL A 130 4.15 -12.12 -13.59
CA VAL A 130 3.32 -11.02 -13.09
C VAL A 130 1.94 -11.57 -12.80
N VAL A 131 1.48 -11.34 -11.58
CA VAL A 131 0.11 -11.59 -11.15
C VAL A 131 -0.54 -10.23 -10.93
N LEU A 132 -1.72 -10.02 -11.50
CA LEU A 132 -2.57 -8.87 -11.23
C LEU A 132 -3.79 -9.32 -10.44
N GLN A 133 -3.96 -8.74 -9.27
CA GLN A 133 -5.11 -8.95 -8.41
C GLN A 133 -5.65 -7.59 -7.95
N HIS A 134 -6.82 -7.55 -7.33
CA HIS A 134 -7.35 -6.32 -6.76
C HIS A 134 -7.23 -6.34 -5.24
N TYR A 135 -6.59 -5.31 -4.69
CA TYR A 135 -6.46 -5.04 -3.26
C TYR A 135 -7.32 -3.83 -2.92
N MET A 136 -8.34 -3.99 -2.07
CA MET A 136 -9.27 -2.89 -1.73
C MET A 136 -9.82 -2.16 -2.97
N GLY A 137 -10.18 -2.92 -4.02
CA GLY A 137 -10.67 -2.38 -5.29
C GLY A 137 -9.59 -1.85 -6.26
N ASN A 138 -8.35 -1.72 -5.81
CA ASN A 138 -7.24 -1.16 -6.57
C ASN A 138 -6.35 -2.25 -7.21
N PRO A 139 -5.84 -2.05 -8.43
CA PRO A 139 -4.89 -2.96 -9.06
C PRO A 139 -3.63 -3.16 -8.21
N ALA A 140 -3.34 -4.41 -7.88
CA ALA A 140 -2.14 -4.85 -7.20
C ALA A 140 -1.36 -5.82 -8.10
N PHE A 141 -0.18 -5.41 -8.53
CA PHE A 141 0.75 -6.23 -9.29
C PHE A 141 1.75 -6.88 -8.34
N LEU A 142 1.87 -8.20 -8.44
CA LEU A 142 2.93 -8.98 -7.80
C LEU A 142 3.91 -9.45 -8.88
N PHE A 143 5.18 -9.05 -8.75
CA PHE A 143 6.22 -9.40 -9.71
C PHE A 143 7.17 -10.42 -9.10
N MET A 144 7.19 -11.61 -9.68
CA MET A 144 8.08 -12.69 -9.27
C MET A 144 9.24 -12.83 -10.27
N PRO A 145 10.40 -12.18 -10.00
CA PRO A 145 11.54 -12.22 -10.92
C PRO A 145 12.20 -13.59 -10.94
N LYS A 146 12.85 -13.92 -12.06
CA LYS A 146 13.86 -14.99 -12.09
C LYS A 146 14.91 -14.75 -11.00
N GLN A 147 15.52 -15.84 -10.54
CA GLN A 147 16.56 -15.75 -9.51
C GLN A 147 17.68 -14.81 -9.95
N GLY A 148 18.06 -13.88 -9.06
CA GLY A 148 19.10 -12.87 -9.33
C GLY A 148 18.68 -11.70 -10.22
N MET A 149 17.42 -11.62 -10.65
CA MET A 149 16.95 -10.57 -11.59
C MET A 149 16.16 -9.44 -10.92
N ILE A 150 16.11 -9.36 -9.59
CA ILE A 150 15.29 -8.36 -8.90
C ILE A 150 15.78 -6.94 -9.11
N GLN A 151 17.11 -6.70 -9.12
CA GLN A 151 17.68 -5.39 -9.37
C GLN A 151 17.39 -4.92 -10.81
N GLN A 152 17.44 -5.84 -11.77
CA GLN A 152 17.10 -5.54 -13.15
C GLN A 152 15.61 -5.20 -13.29
N LEU A 153 14.75 -5.93 -12.58
CA LEU A 153 13.32 -5.64 -12.51
C LEU A 153 13.09 -4.23 -11.95
N GLU A 154 13.70 -3.88 -10.81
CA GLU A 154 13.59 -2.55 -10.17
C GLU A 154 14.06 -1.42 -11.10
N ALA A 155 15.19 -1.61 -11.80
CA ALA A 155 15.73 -0.60 -12.70
C ALA A 155 14.90 -0.37 -13.97
N ARG A 156 14.14 -1.38 -14.41
CA ARG A 156 13.40 -1.34 -15.69
C ARG A 156 11.90 -1.11 -15.53
N LEU A 157 11.36 -1.37 -14.34
CA LEU A 157 9.95 -1.17 -14.07
C LEU A 157 9.63 0.32 -14.15
N CYS A 158 8.70 0.67 -15.04
CA CYS A 158 8.23 2.03 -15.20
C CYS A 158 6.78 2.04 -15.71
N ARG A 159 6.15 3.22 -15.74
CA ARG A 159 4.77 3.42 -16.19
C ARG A 159 4.46 2.74 -17.53
N ARG A 160 5.38 2.83 -18.50
CA ARG A 160 5.21 2.21 -19.83
C ARG A 160 5.13 0.70 -19.77
N GLU A 161 5.97 0.06 -18.95
CA GLU A 161 5.98 -1.39 -18.79
C GLU A 161 4.72 -1.89 -18.09
N LEU A 162 4.25 -1.18 -17.06
CA LEU A 162 2.99 -1.47 -16.38
C LEU A 162 1.78 -1.40 -17.32
N ALA A 163 1.67 -0.33 -18.10
CA ALA A 163 0.59 -0.18 -19.07
C ALA A 163 0.62 -1.30 -20.13
N ARG A 164 1.81 -1.70 -20.57
CA ARG A 164 1.99 -2.83 -21.51
C ARG A 164 1.56 -4.15 -20.89
N ILE A 165 1.97 -4.43 -19.65
CA ILE A 165 1.60 -5.64 -18.91
C ILE A 165 0.08 -5.68 -18.72
N ARG A 166 -0.55 -4.57 -18.28
CA ARG A 166 -1.99 -4.48 -18.05
C ARG A 166 -2.80 -4.81 -19.31
N ARG A 167 -2.35 -4.39 -20.50
CA ARG A 167 -3.00 -4.76 -21.78
C ARG A 167 -2.80 -6.22 -22.18
N GLY A 168 -1.68 -6.84 -21.78
CA GLY A 168 -1.32 -8.18 -22.19
C GLY A 168 -1.74 -9.29 -21.22
N ILE A 169 -2.11 -8.94 -19.99
CA ILE A 169 -2.43 -9.90 -18.95
C ILE A 169 -3.77 -10.57 -19.23
N LYS A 170 -3.83 -11.88 -19.02
CA LYS A 170 -5.00 -12.69 -19.33
C LYS A 170 -5.37 -13.50 -18.10
N ASN A 171 -6.67 -13.73 -17.95
CA ASN A 171 -7.17 -14.61 -16.92
C ASN A 171 -6.86 -16.08 -17.27
N ARG A 172 -6.16 -16.79 -16.39
CA ARG A 172 -5.72 -18.19 -16.61
C ARG A 172 -5.82 -18.98 -15.32
N SER A 173 -6.16 -20.26 -15.42
CA SER A 173 -6.13 -21.16 -14.27
C SER A 173 -4.69 -21.41 -13.84
N ALA A 174 -4.36 -21.05 -12.60
CA ALA A 174 -3.02 -21.14 -12.03
C ALA A 174 -3.09 -21.51 -10.54
N SER A 175 -1.97 -21.95 -10.00
CA SER A 175 -1.76 -22.09 -8.56
C SER A 175 -0.74 -21.07 -8.10
N LEU A 176 -1.11 -20.25 -7.12
CA LEU A 176 -0.23 -19.23 -6.54
C LEU A 176 0.20 -19.67 -5.15
N LEU A 177 1.50 -19.69 -4.89
CA LEU A 177 2.02 -19.95 -3.54
C LEU A 177 2.59 -18.64 -3.00
N LEU A 178 1.93 -18.03 -2.01
CA LEU A 178 2.34 -16.76 -1.39
C LEU A 178 2.67 -16.97 0.09
N PRO A 179 3.66 -16.25 0.65
CA PRO A 179 3.80 -16.13 2.09
C PRO A 179 2.68 -15.23 2.63
N LYS A 180 2.51 -15.19 3.96
CA LYS A 180 1.74 -14.11 4.58
C LYS A 180 2.34 -12.76 4.16
N LEU A 181 1.54 -11.94 3.47
CA LEU A 181 1.98 -10.66 2.93
C LEU A 181 1.78 -9.57 3.97
N SER A 182 2.84 -9.25 4.70
CA SER A 182 2.90 -8.05 5.53
C SER A 182 4.24 -7.36 5.33
N ILE A 183 4.19 -6.12 4.84
CA ILE A 183 5.36 -5.30 4.52
C ILE A 183 5.18 -3.97 5.24
N SER A 184 6.19 -3.54 5.98
CA SER A 184 6.22 -2.21 6.58
C SER A 184 7.55 -1.53 6.33
N GLY A 185 7.52 -0.20 6.28
CA GLY A 185 8.69 0.63 6.13
C GLY A 185 8.48 1.97 6.82
N THR A 186 9.51 2.42 7.52
CA THR A 186 9.57 3.77 8.09
C THR A 186 10.82 4.43 7.54
N TYR A 187 10.66 5.61 6.97
CA TYR A 187 11.71 6.33 6.26
C TYR A 187 11.82 7.75 6.79
N ASP A 188 13.05 8.18 7.03
CA ASP A 188 13.35 9.58 7.28
C ASP A 188 13.46 10.32 5.94
N LEU A 189 12.44 11.10 5.62
CA LEU A 189 12.32 11.79 4.35
C LEU A 189 13.39 12.86 4.18
N GLU A 190 13.94 13.46 5.24
CA GLU A 190 15.03 14.43 5.11
C GLU A 190 16.22 13.79 4.37
N THR A 191 16.59 12.59 4.78
CA THR A 191 17.73 11.85 4.19
C THR A 191 17.47 11.47 2.74
N PHE A 192 16.26 10.99 2.41
CA PHE A 192 15.94 10.53 1.07
C PHE A 192 15.68 11.68 0.09
N LEU A 193 14.90 12.68 0.50
CA LEU A 193 14.60 13.85 -0.29
C LEU A 193 15.85 14.70 -0.52
N GLY A 194 16.75 14.77 0.47
CA GLY A 194 18.06 15.40 0.32
C GLY A 194 18.89 14.80 -0.82
N LYS A 195 18.92 13.46 -0.95
CA LYS A 195 19.59 12.77 -2.08
C LYS A 195 18.95 13.05 -3.44
N LEU A 196 17.69 13.49 -3.45
CA LEU A 196 16.96 13.92 -4.65
C LEU A 196 17.07 15.43 -4.90
N GLY A 197 17.92 16.15 -4.14
CA GLY A 197 18.12 17.59 -4.27
C GLY A 197 17.13 18.45 -3.47
N ILE A 198 16.17 17.82 -2.78
CA ILE A 198 15.21 18.51 -1.91
C ILE A 198 15.80 18.57 -0.50
N ALA A 199 16.83 19.40 -0.34
CA ALA A 199 17.53 19.58 0.94
C ALA A 199 17.25 20.95 1.57
N ARG A 200 17.01 21.97 0.76
CA ARG A 200 16.93 23.37 1.22
C ARG A 200 15.84 23.59 2.28
N VAL A 201 14.69 22.95 2.12
CA VAL A 201 13.55 23.03 3.05
C VAL A 201 13.87 22.51 4.46
N PHE A 202 14.88 21.65 4.60
CA PHE A 202 15.34 21.10 5.88
C PHE A 202 16.49 21.92 6.52
N SER A 203 17.03 22.89 5.79
CA SER A 203 18.17 23.70 6.23
C SER A 203 17.74 25.04 6.85
N ASN A 204 18.67 25.74 7.49
CA ASN A 204 18.42 27.11 7.96
C ASN A 204 18.22 28.12 6.81
N GLY A 205 18.53 27.74 5.56
CA GLY A 205 18.28 28.54 4.36
C GLY A 205 16.94 28.25 3.69
N ALA A 206 16.01 27.58 4.39
CA ALA A 206 14.67 27.28 3.89
C ALA A 206 13.87 28.58 3.68
N GLU A 207 13.24 28.69 2.51
CA GLU A 207 12.36 29.81 2.18
C GLU A 207 10.91 29.38 2.43
N LEU A 208 10.45 29.60 3.67
CA LEU A 208 9.10 29.27 4.13
C LEU A 208 8.31 30.54 4.51
N SER A 209 8.60 31.67 3.85
CA SER A 209 7.94 32.96 4.09
C SER A 209 6.43 32.92 3.85
N GLY A 210 5.96 32.02 2.98
CA GLY A 210 4.52 31.76 2.80
C GLY A 210 3.83 31.14 4.03
N ILE A 211 4.58 30.69 5.05
CA ILE A 211 4.06 30.22 6.33
C ILE A 211 4.28 31.28 7.43
N SER A 212 5.48 31.89 7.46
CA SER A 212 5.81 32.97 8.39
C SER A 212 6.82 33.92 7.79
N GLU A 213 6.45 35.20 7.70
CA GLU A 213 7.35 36.27 7.22
C GLU A 213 8.27 36.80 8.33
N GLU A 214 7.81 36.75 9.59
CA GLU A 214 8.53 37.31 10.73
C GLU A 214 9.63 36.37 11.27
N VAL A 215 9.40 35.05 11.21
CA VAL A 215 10.28 34.06 11.80
C VAL A 215 10.82 33.12 10.73
N PRO A 216 12.15 33.00 10.57
CA PRO A 216 12.73 32.00 9.69
C PRO A 216 12.33 30.59 10.14
N LEU A 217 11.62 29.86 9.27
CA LEU A 217 11.19 28.49 9.52
C LEU A 217 12.02 27.50 8.70
N LYS A 218 12.11 26.27 9.20
CA LYS A 218 12.61 25.10 8.47
C LYS A 218 11.81 23.85 8.81
N LEU A 219 11.77 22.90 7.89
CA LEU A 219 11.21 21.58 8.17
C LEU A 219 12.24 20.77 8.96
N SER A 220 12.00 20.56 10.25
CA SER A 220 13.01 19.94 11.13
C SER A 220 12.99 18.42 11.13
N LYS A 221 11.87 17.80 10.73
CA LYS A 221 11.73 16.35 10.66
C LYS A 221 10.55 15.98 9.77
N ALA A 222 10.73 14.97 8.93
CA ALA A 222 9.66 14.38 8.14
C ALA A 222 9.84 12.86 8.09
N LEU A 223 8.88 12.12 8.63
CA LEU A 223 8.89 10.66 8.61
C LEU A 223 7.75 10.17 7.73
N HIS A 224 8.04 9.23 6.84
CA HIS A 224 7.03 8.47 6.12
C HIS A 224 6.98 7.06 6.68
N LYS A 225 5.78 6.62 7.08
CA LYS A 225 5.54 5.24 7.50
C LYS A 225 4.47 4.64 6.60
N ALA A 226 4.78 3.49 6.02
CA ALA A 226 3.86 2.68 5.27
C ALA A 226 3.79 1.28 5.86
N VAL A 227 2.57 0.75 5.96
CA VAL A 227 2.30 -0.64 6.31
C VAL A 227 1.35 -1.18 5.27
N MET A 228 1.60 -2.37 4.77
CA MET A 228 0.73 -3.09 3.86
C MET A 228 0.55 -4.49 4.42
N THR A 229 -0.68 -4.88 4.71
CA THR A 229 -1.00 -6.26 5.07
C THR A 229 -2.12 -6.75 4.17
N ILE A 230 -1.95 -7.96 3.62
CA ILE A 230 -3.03 -8.68 2.97
C ILE A 230 -3.48 -9.79 3.89
N ASP A 231 -4.74 -9.69 4.31
CA ASP A 231 -5.42 -10.76 5.02
C ASP A 231 -6.16 -11.64 4.02
N ASP A 232 -6.03 -12.95 4.21
CA ASP A 232 -6.63 -13.94 3.35
C ASP A 232 -8.12 -14.08 3.70
N ASN A 233 -9.02 -13.65 2.81
CA ASN A 233 -10.41 -14.08 2.88
C ASN A 233 -10.48 -15.52 2.36
N VAL A 234 -10.36 -16.48 3.28
CA VAL A 234 -10.33 -17.91 2.96
C VAL A 234 -11.69 -18.55 3.20
N LYS A 235 -12.16 -19.33 2.22
CA LYS A 235 -13.20 -20.31 2.45
C LYS A 235 -12.52 -21.66 2.67
N GLU A 236 -12.29 -22.00 3.94
CA GLU A 236 -11.68 -23.29 4.31
C GLU A 236 -12.59 -24.43 3.82
N HIS A 237 -12.04 -25.32 3.00
CA HIS A 237 -12.69 -26.59 2.68
C HIS A 237 -11.82 -27.71 3.24
N SER A 238 -12.45 -28.73 3.82
CA SER A 238 -11.78 -29.93 4.29
C SER A 238 -10.97 -30.57 3.17
N GLY A 239 -9.68 -30.83 3.42
CA GLY A 239 -8.69 -31.26 2.43
C GLY A 239 -9.03 -32.54 1.66
N ASP A 240 -10.02 -33.32 2.10
CA ASP A 240 -10.47 -34.55 1.46
C ASP A 240 -11.23 -34.35 0.13
N SER A 241 -11.78 -33.16 -0.13
CA SER A 241 -12.55 -32.90 -1.35
C SER A 241 -11.65 -32.57 -2.56
N LEU A 242 -10.44 -32.06 -2.33
CA LEU A 242 -9.54 -31.54 -3.37
C LEU A 242 -8.72 -32.64 -4.07
N LEU A 243 -8.31 -33.69 -3.36
CA LEU A 243 -7.56 -34.81 -3.92
C LEU A 243 -8.32 -35.59 -5.00
N LYS A 244 -9.65 -35.44 -5.08
CA LYS A 244 -10.51 -36.15 -6.05
C LYS A 244 -10.70 -35.42 -7.38
N LYS A 245 -10.20 -34.18 -7.54
CA LYS A 245 -10.33 -33.38 -8.77
C LYS A 245 -9.02 -33.17 -9.55
N GLU A 246 -7.96 -33.88 -9.20
CA GLU A 246 -6.72 -33.92 -9.99
C GLU A 246 -6.87 -34.81 -11.23
N LYS A 247 -7.78 -34.46 -12.15
CA LYS A 247 -7.63 -34.84 -13.56
C LYS A 247 -6.83 -33.76 -14.27
N GLU A 248 -5.51 -33.94 -14.28
CA GLU A 248 -4.60 -33.65 -15.40
C GLU A 248 -4.83 -32.35 -16.21
N VAL A 249 -5.09 -31.21 -15.55
CA VAL A 249 -4.97 -29.91 -16.22
C VAL A 249 -3.60 -29.34 -15.90
N LYS A 250 -2.79 -29.06 -16.93
CA LYS A 250 -1.49 -28.36 -16.79
C LYS A 250 -1.71 -26.92 -16.31
N HIS A 251 -1.90 -26.74 -15.00
CA HIS A 251 -1.96 -25.44 -14.37
C HIS A 251 -0.56 -24.89 -14.12
N VAL A 252 -0.36 -23.60 -14.40
CA VAL A 252 0.92 -22.94 -14.10
C VAL A 252 1.00 -22.70 -12.60
N THR A 253 2.05 -23.21 -11.94
CA THR A 253 2.35 -22.90 -10.55
C THR A 253 3.33 -21.73 -10.47
N ILE A 254 2.94 -20.64 -9.81
CA ILE A 254 3.77 -19.45 -9.57
C ILE A 254 4.06 -19.38 -8.07
N LYS A 255 5.34 -19.57 -7.71
CA LYS A 255 5.78 -19.57 -6.32
C LYS A 255 6.45 -18.25 -5.97
N PHE A 256 5.87 -17.53 -5.01
CA PHE A 256 6.42 -16.31 -4.41
C PHE A 256 7.30 -16.64 -3.20
N ASN A 257 8.34 -17.42 -3.44
CA ASN A 257 9.17 -18.01 -2.40
C ASN A 257 10.62 -17.50 -2.41
N ARG A 258 10.85 -16.31 -2.97
CA ARG A 258 12.12 -15.57 -2.97
C ARG A 258 11.80 -14.08 -3.17
N PRO A 259 12.77 -13.14 -3.03
CA PRO A 259 12.47 -11.72 -3.15
C PRO A 259 11.64 -11.34 -4.38
N PHE A 260 10.58 -10.56 -4.15
CA PHE A 260 9.60 -10.16 -5.16
C PHE A 260 9.10 -8.73 -4.91
N LEU A 261 8.50 -8.11 -5.93
CA LEU A 261 7.96 -6.76 -5.82
C LEU A 261 6.43 -6.78 -5.72
N VAL A 262 5.91 -5.83 -4.95
CA VAL A 262 4.49 -5.52 -4.81
C VAL A 262 4.28 -4.08 -5.25
N TYR A 263 3.27 -3.86 -6.08
CA TYR A 263 3.00 -2.56 -6.68
C TYR A 263 1.49 -2.34 -6.78
N ILE A 264 0.95 -1.43 -5.96
CA ILE A 264 -0.47 -1.11 -5.90
C ILE A 264 -0.71 0.24 -6.55
N MET A 265 -1.70 0.29 -7.43
CA MET A 265 -2.07 1.47 -8.20
C MET A 265 -3.47 1.91 -7.84
N ASP A 266 -3.67 3.22 -7.80
CA ASP A 266 -5.00 3.79 -7.86
C ASP A 266 -5.61 3.51 -9.24
N GLU A 267 -6.81 2.95 -9.26
CA GLU A 267 -7.50 2.59 -10.50
C GLU A 267 -7.84 3.82 -11.35
N THR A 268 -8.22 4.92 -10.70
CA THR A 268 -8.75 6.12 -11.38
C THR A 268 -7.63 7.05 -11.83
N LEU A 269 -6.72 7.36 -10.91
CA LEU A 269 -5.61 8.29 -11.12
C LEU A 269 -4.44 7.63 -11.86
N SER A 270 -4.44 6.30 -11.98
CA SER A 270 -3.30 5.53 -12.52
C SER A 270 -1.99 5.92 -11.84
N PHE A 271 -2.03 6.11 -10.52
CA PHE A 271 -0.93 6.58 -9.69
C PHE A 271 -0.50 5.49 -8.68
N PRO A 272 0.81 5.29 -8.40
CA PRO A 272 1.25 4.31 -7.42
C PRO A 272 0.88 4.71 -6.00
N LEU A 273 0.00 3.91 -5.38
CA LEU A 273 -0.38 4.05 -3.98
C LEU A 273 0.69 3.42 -3.07
N PHE A 274 1.15 2.22 -3.42
CA PHE A 274 2.18 1.50 -2.66
C PHE A 274 3.16 0.82 -3.60
N MET A 275 4.44 0.87 -3.24
CA MET A 275 5.52 0.16 -3.92
C MET A 275 6.41 -0.47 -2.84
N GLY A 276 6.67 -1.77 -2.97
CA GLY A 276 7.42 -2.49 -1.97
C GLY A 276 8.18 -3.68 -2.53
N ARG A 277 9.23 -4.06 -1.81
CA ARG A 277 9.97 -5.30 -2.03
C ARG A 277 9.85 -6.18 -0.80
N MET A 278 9.38 -7.40 -0.98
CA MET A 278 9.38 -8.41 0.08
C MET A 278 10.64 -9.25 -0.03
N VAL A 279 11.57 -9.09 0.91
CA VAL A 279 12.84 -9.85 0.94
C VAL A 279 12.77 -11.07 1.86
N LYS A 280 11.85 -11.06 2.82
CA LYS A 280 11.55 -12.16 3.74
C LYS A 280 10.12 -12.02 4.25
N PRO A 281 9.45 -13.13 4.60
CA PRO A 281 8.19 -13.10 5.35
C PRO A 281 8.34 -12.47 6.74
N PRO A 282 7.26 -11.90 7.32
CA PRO A 282 7.27 -11.48 8.71
C PRO A 282 7.64 -12.66 9.61
N GLY A 283 8.51 -12.42 10.59
CA GLY A 283 8.80 -13.39 11.65
C GLY A 283 7.59 -13.58 12.55
N LYS A 284 7.50 -14.74 13.21
CA LYS A 284 6.66 -14.86 14.41
C LYS A 284 7.32 -14.11 15.56
#